data_AF-A0A1U7Q0N4-F1
#
_entry.id   AF-A0A1U7Q0N4-F1
#
_cell.length_a   1.000
_cell.length_b   1.000
_cell.length_c   1.000
_cell.angle_alpha   90.00
_cell.angle_beta   90.00
_cell.angle_gamma   90.00
#
_symmetry.space_group_name_H-M   'P 1'
#
loop_
_entity.id
_entity.type
_entity.pdbx_description
1 polymer ?
#
loop_
_entity_poly.entity_id
_entity_poly.type
_entity_poly.pdbx_seq_one_letter_code
_entity_poly.pdbx_strand_id
1 'polypeptide(L)'
;MKKKKILVRIGSLRHGGAEKVLATFLKKLPDDKYEIDLLLNLYSGKYLSEIPDWINVIYLNKGEMITTNRLQDIPVKVFRVMYQFVL
;
A
#
# COMPACT_ATOMS: atom_id res chain seq x y z
N MET A 1 9.39 27.68 6.17
CA MET A 1 8.61 27.38 4.95
C MET A 1 7.62 26.27 5.25
N LYS A 2 6.43 26.27 4.64
CA LYS A 2 5.43 25.20 4.81
C LYS A 2 5.90 23.94 4.05
N LYS A 3 5.79 22.76 4.67
CA LYS A 3 6.08 21.47 4.02
C LYS A 3 5.15 21.26 2.83
N LYS A 4 5.65 20.66 1.75
CA LYS A 4 4.84 20.30 0.58
C LYS A 4 4.17 18.95 0.83
N LYS A 5 2.86 18.88 0.56
CA LYS A 5 2.06 17.64 0.74
C LYS A 5 2.08 16.80 -0.53
N ILE A 6 2.34 15.50 -0.40
CA ILE A 6 2.39 14.55 -1.51
C ILE A 6 1.59 13.31 -1.13
N LEU A 7 0.68 12.90 -2.01
CA LEU A 7 0.01 11.60 -1.93
C LEU A 7 0.63 10.67 -2.99
N VAL A 8 1.16 9.54 -2.54
CA VAL A 8 1.59 8.45 -3.43
C VAL A 8 0.59 7.31 -3.31
N ARG A 9 0.01 6.86 -4.43
CA ARG A 9 -0.92 5.73 -4.46
C ARG A 9 -0.31 4.55 -5.18
N ILE A 10 -0.35 3.37 -4.56
CA ILE A 10 0.14 2.11 -5.15
C ILE A 10 -0.75 0.92 -4.73
N GLY A 11 -0.73 -0.15 -5.52
CA GLY A 11 -1.54 -1.34 -5.25
C GLY A 11 -1.15 -2.06 -3.95
N SER A 12 0.11 -2.46 -3.84
CA SER A 12 0.71 -3.16 -2.70
C SER A 12 2.21 -2.91 -2.64
N LEU A 13 2.90 -3.51 -1.67
CA LEU A 13 4.37 -3.43 -1.51
C LEU A 13 5.01 -4.83 -1.48
N ARG A 14 4.53 -5.76 -2.33
CA ARG A 14 4.85 -7.20 -2.31
C ARG A 14 6.28 -7.56 -2.73
N HIS A 15 6.59 -7.59 -4.03
CA HIS A 15 7.90 -7.99 -4.55
C HIS A 15 8.21 -7.49 -5.99
N GLY A 16 7.66 -6.35 -6.39
CA GLY A 16 7.88 -5.75 -7.71
C GLY A 16 9.01 -4.72 -7.76
N GLY A 17 9.50 -4.42 -8.98
CA GLY A 17 10.53 -3.41 -9.20
C GLY A 17 10.09 -2.00 -8.80
N ALA A 18 8.87 -1.61 -9.15
CA ALA A 18 8.31 -0.30 -8.79
C ALA A 18 8.19 -0.12 -7.28
N GLU A 19 7.76 -1.17 -6.56
CA GLU A 19 7.62 -1.14 -5.10
C GLU A 19 8.99 -0.96 -4.41
N LYS A 20 10.03 -1.65 -4.90
CA LYS A 20 11.41 -1.49 -4.41
C LYS A 20 11.93 -0.07 -4.62
N VAL A 21 11.71 0.46 -5.82
CA VAL A 21 12.15 1.83 -6.18
C VAL A 21 11.41 2.85 -5.32
N LEU A 22 10.11 2.67 -5.10
CA LEU A 22 9.32 3.55 -4.25
C LEU A 22 9.84 3.55 -2.80
N ALA A 23 10.04 2.38 -2.19
CA ALA A 23 10.57 2.30 -0.83
C ALA A 23 11.95 2.98 -0.72
N THR A 24 12.83 2.77 -1.71
CA THR A 24 14.15 3.43 -1.76
C THR A 24 14.05 4.94 -1.94
N PHE A 25 13.13 5.40 -2.78
CA PHE A 25 12.87 6.81 -3.03
C PHE A 25 12.38 7.51 -1.76
N LEU A 26 11.38 6.92 -1.08
CA LEU A 26 10.81 7.45 0.14
C LEU A 26 11.84 7.56 1.28
N LYS A 27 12.75 6.59 1.41
CA LYS A 27 13.89 6.66 2.36
C LYS A 27 14.84 7.83 2.13
N LYS A 28 14.96 8.31 0.89
CA LYS A 28 15.88 9.39 0.51
C LYS A 28 15.22 10.77 0.55
N LEU A 29 13.91 10.85 0.80
CA LEU A 29 13.23 12.13 0.83
C LEU A 29 13.52 12.88 2.13
N PRO A 30 13.76 14.20 2.04
CA PRO A 30 13.95 15.06 3.22
C PRO A 30 12.62 15.26 3.96
N ASP A 31 12.53 14.74 5.18
CA ASP A 31 11.35 14.78 6.05
C ASP A 31 11.02 16.21 6.52
N ASP A 32 12.02 17.10 6.58
CA ASP A 32 11.85 18.52 6.90
C ASP A 32 11.09 19.30 5.81
N LYS A 33 11.06 18.79 4.57
CA LYS A 33 10.47 19.49 3.42
C LYS A 33 9.12 18.93 2.96
N TYR A 34 8.87 17.65 3.21
CA TYR A 34 7.71 16.94 2.67
C TYR A 34 6.84 16.33 3.77
N GLU A 35 5.53 16.35 3.53
CA GLU A 35 4.53 15.60 4.27
C GLU A 35 3.93 14.58 3.30
N ILE A 36 4.13 13.30 3.57
CA ILE A 36 3.83 12.23 2.61
C ILE A 36 2.76 11.31 3.18
N ASP A 37 1.71 11.13 2.38
CA ASP A 37 0.73 10.08 2.54
C ASP A 37 1.00 8.98 1.50
N LEU A 38 1.14 7.73 1.96
CA LEU A 38 1.28 6.56 1.11
C LEU A 38 -0.01 5.74 1.17
N LEU A 39 -0.81 5.80 0.11
CA LEU A 39 -2.08 5.09 0.00
C LEU A 39 -1.91 3.73 -0.70
N LEU A 40 -2.18 2.66 0.03
CA LEU A 40 -2.15 1.28 -0.44
C LEU A 40 -3.57 0.77 -0.73
N ASN A 41 -3.77 0.13 -1.89
CA ASN A 41 -5.04 -0.58 -2.11
C ASN A 41 -5.15 -1.81 -1.21
N LEU A 42 -4.03 -2.49 -0.98
CA LEU A 42 -3.90 -3.65 -0.12
C LEU A 42 -2.67 -3.49 0.79
N TYR A 43 -2.91 -3.44 2.10
CA TYR A 43 -1.85 -3.42 3.12
C TYR A 43 -1.17 -4.79 3.20
N SER A 44 -0.23 -5.03 2.30
CA SER A 44 0.57 -6.25 2.23
C SER A 44 1.89 -6.03 1.52
N GLY A 45 2.88 -6.84 1.88
CA GLY A 45 4.11 -7.00 1.14
C GLY A 45 5.39 -6.69 1.91
N LYS A 46 6.53 -7.17 1.40
CA LYS A 46 7.81 -7.15 2.10
C LYS A 46 8.42 -5.75 2.25
N TYR A 47 8.08 -4.82 1.35
CA TYR A 47 8.63 -3.48 1.38
C TYR A 47 7.93 -2.56 2.38
N LEU A 48 6.86 -3.01 3.06
CA LEU A 48 6.19 -2.25 4.12
C LEU A 48 7.15 -1.89 5.27
N SER A 49 7.97 -2.84 5.71
CA SER A 49 8.97 -2.62 6.77
C SER A 49 10.13 -1.72 6.31
N GLU A 50 10.20 -1.40 5.02
CA GLU A 50 11.18 -0.46 4.49
C GLU A 50 10.64 0.98 4.42
N ILE A 51 9.35 1.21 4.67
CA ILE A 51 8.80 2.56 4.64
C ILE A 51 9.23 3.30 5.91
N PRO A 52 9.80 4.52 5.80
CA PRO A 52 10.14 5.34 6.96
C PRO A 52 8.92 5.66 7.84
N ASP A 53 9.10 5.62 9.16
CA ASP A 53 8.02 5.80 10.15
C ASP A 53 7.33 7.18 10.09
N TRP A 54 8.01 8.19 9.56
CA TRP A 54 7.46 9.54 9.41
C TRP A 54 6.46 9.67 8.24
N ILE A 55 6.35 8.65 7.39
CA ILE A 55 5.39 8.61 6.29
C ILE A 55 4.09 8.02 6.79
N ASN A 56 3.00 8.72 6.53
CA ASN A 56 1.68 8.24 6.90
C ASN A 56 1.19 7.18 5.90
N VAL A 57 1.07 5.93 6.35
CA VAL A 57 0.60 4.82 5.51
C VAL A 57 -0.90 4.62 5.70
N ILE A 58 -1.67 4.85 4.64
CA ILE A 58 -3.12 4.69 4.58
C ILE A 58 -3.43 3.47 3.71
N TYR A 59 -4.48 2.71 4.02
CA TYR A 59 -4.86 1.56 3.21
C TYR A 59 -6.37 1.39 3.07
N LEU A 60 -6.79 0.84 1.93
CA LEU A 60 -8.20 0.52 1.66
C LEU A 60 -8.59 -0.86 2.20
N ASN A 61 -7.70 -1.85 2.02
CA ASN A 61 -7.95 -3.23 2.43
C ASN A 61 -6.77 -3.78 3.22
N LYS A 62 -7.07 -4.64 4.20
CA LYS A 62 -6.08 -5.39 4.98
C LYS A 62 -6.15 -6.88 4.64
N GLY A 63 -5.00 -7.52 4.52
CA GLY A 63 -4.89 -8.96 4.30
C GLY A 63 -4.08 -9.34 3.06
N GLU A 64 -4.05 -10.63 2.75
CA GLU A 64 -3.30 -11.13 1.60
C GLU A 64 -4.05 -10.99 0.27
N MET A 65 -3.28 -11.02 -0.81
CA MET A 65 -3.82 -11.07 -2.16
C MET A 65 -4.45 -12.45 -2.37
N ILE A 66 -5.76 -12.47 -2.60
CA ILE A 66 -6.47 -13.70 -2.94
C ILE A 66 -6.23 -13.98 -4.43
N THR A 67 -5.49 -15.05 -4.72
CA THR A 67 -5.24 -15.50 -6.08
C THR A 67 -6.48 -16.18 -6.65
N THR A 68 -6.92 -15.83 -7.85
CA THR A 68 -8.09 -16.46 -8.49
C THR A 68 -7.80 -17.79 -9.17
N ASN A 69 -6.54 -18.23 -9.18
CA ASN A 69 -6.14 -19.46 -9.85
C ASN A 69 -6.48 -20.73 -9.03
N ARG A 70 -7.07 -20.56 -7.84
CA ARG A 70 -7.45 -21.63 -6.92
C ARG A 70 -8.96 -21.58 -6.71
N LEU A 71 -9.66 -22.64 -7.09
CA LEU A 71 -11.13 -22.73 -6.95
C LEU A 71 -11.59 -22.55 -5.50
N GLN A 72 -10.80 -23.02 -4.54
CA GLN A 72 -11.08 -22.86 -3.10
C GLN A 72 -11.01 -21.41 -2.61
N ASP A 73 -10.34 -20.51 -3.34
CA ASP A 73 -10.20 -19.10 -2.96
C ASP A 73 -11.40 -18.25 -3.42
N ILE A 74 -12.27 -18.80 -4.29
CA ILE A 74 -13.43 -18.10 -4.87
C ILE A 74 -14.42 -17.61 -3.80
N PRO A 75 -14.85 -18.41 -2.80
CA PRO A 75 -15.81 -17.96 -1.79
C PRO A 75 -15.30 -16.76 -0.99
N VAL A 76 -14.03 -16.78 -0.60
CA VAL A 76 -13.38 -15.69 0.15
C VAL A 76 -13.33 -14.41 -0.69
N LYS A 77 -13.07 -14.54 -2.00
CA LYS A 77 -13.07 -13.39 -2.91
C LYS A 77 -14.48 -12.80 -3.10
N VAL A 78 -15.49 -13.65 -3.27
CA VAL A 78 -16.90 -13.21 -3.39
C VAL A 78 -17.30 -12.44 -2.14
N PHE A 79 -17.01 -12.99 -0.95
CA PHE A 79 -17.28 -12.31 0.32
C PHE A 79 -16.59 -10.93 0.40
N ARG A 80 -15.31 -10.84 0.01
CA ARG A 80 -14.56 -9.56 0.01
C ARG A 80 -15.21 -8.52 -0.92
N VAL A 81 -15.60 -8.92 -2.13
CA VAL A 81 -16.25 -8.02 -3.09
C VAL A 81 -17.61 -7.56 -2.57
N MET A 82 -18.43 -8.48 -2.04
CA MET A 82 -19.74 -8.14 -1.47
C MET A 82 -19.61 -7.16 -0.29
N TYR A 83 -18.64 -7.38 0.60
CA TYR A 83 -18.38 -6.48 1.73
C TYR A 83 -17.99 -5.06 1.27
N GLN A 84 -17.20 -4.94 0.19
CA GLN A 84 -16.83 -3.65 -0.38
C GLN A 84 -18.00 -2.90 -1.04
N PHE A 85 -19.07 -3.59 -1.46
CA PHE A 85 -20.27 -2.94 -1.99
C PHE A 85 -21.21 -2.41 -0.90
N VAL A 86 -21.12 -2.95 0.33
CA VAL A 86 -22.00 -2.58 1.45
C VAL A 86 -21.46 -1.38 2.23
N LEU A 87 -20.15 -1.11 2.14
CA LEU A 87 -19.45 0.04 2.73
C LEU A 87 -19.42 1.23 1.78
#